data_AF-A0A1Q7J549-F1
#
_entry.id   AF-A0A1Q7J549-F1
#
_cell.length_a   1.000
_cell.length_b   1.000
_cell.length_c   1.000
_cell.angle_alpha   90.00
_cell.angle_beta   90.00
_cell.angle_gamma   90.00
#
_symmetry.space_group_name_H-M   'P 1'
#
loop_
_entity.id
_entity.type
_entity.pdbx_description
1 polymer ?
#
loop_
_entity_poly.entity_id
_entity_poly.type
_entity_poly.pdbx_seq_one_letter_code
_entity_poly.pdbx_strand_id
1 'polypeptide(L)'
;MAQDSGDAEAWFQLGQGYLRWSVTYHLHRAPAAAGAGGGRRGGDDTAWARAILDTADEAFARVATLRAGTAAGDSARVLRVFAWGERAFLAWELEGSAAAARTWSLSPTDAKLPPVLQELGENLLRACPRQAVLLTAEPASTHAAWFMRFARVLRQDVVVFPLAVWATDSVFRRAVLHELKLSRPGRAPDASFGPVSARRPLCASMGFDRPPELRPRVSWKTRPLVWAGGPGAANNPVPPQDFVFAALKLALDANDTWARPAIVLYRRAAALTPALCRTITGYQVPKEKVGCR
;
A
#
# COMPACT_ATOMS: atom_id res chain seq x y z
N MET A 1 31.08 27.05 1.30
CA MET A 1 29.74 26.42 1.22
C MET A 1 29.80 25.44 0.06
N ALA A 2 29.52 24.15 0.29
CA ALA A 2 29.35 23.21 -0.83
C ALA A 2 28.05 23.58 -1.55
N GLN A 3 28.11 23.72 -2.88
CA GLN A 3 26.93 24.02 -3.68
C GLN A 3 26.26 22.69 -4.02
N ASP A 4 25.06 22.46 -3.51
CA ASP A 4 24.31 21.24 -3.80
C ASP A 4 24.08 21.10 -5.30
N SER A 5 24.24 19.88 -5.83
CA SER A 5 24.03 19.59 -7.25
C SER A 5 22.63 20.04 -7.68
N GLY A 6 22.56 20.76 -8.80
CA GLY A 6 21.31 21.13 -9.47
C GLY A 6 20.75 20.04 -10.40
N ASP A 7 21.41 18.88 -10.48
CA ASP A 7 20.99 17.77 -11.34
C ASP A 7 19.79 17.03 -10.73
N ALA A 8 18.59 17.47 -11.10
CA ALA A 8 17.35 16.86 -10.66
C ALA A 8 17.19 15.40 -11.11
N GLU A 9 17.78 14.98 -12.23
CA GLU A 9 17.66 13.58 -12.67
C GLU A 9 18.50 12.66 -11.78
N ALA A 10 19.73 13.06 -11.48
CA ALA A 10 20.59 12.35 -10.54
C ALA A 10 19.93 12.21 -9.16
N TRP A 11 19.33 13.29 -8.64
CA TRP A 11 18.58 13.25 -7.39
C TRP A 11 17.37 12.30 -7.45
N PHE A 12 16.65 12.27 -8.56
CA PHE A 12 15.49 11.39 -8.72
C PHE A 12 15.91 9.92 -8.72
N GLN A 13 16.97 9.57 -9.45
CA GLN A 13 17.51 8.21 -9.46
C GLN A 13 18.07 7.79 -8.09
N LEU A 14 18.74 8.71 -7.39
CA LEU A 14 19.23 8.48 -6.03
C LEU A 14 18.09 8.17 -5.07
N GLY A 15 17.04 9.00 -5.06
CA GLY A 15 15.85 8.80 -4.23
C GLY A 15 15.17 7.46 -4.53
N GLN A 16 15.01 7.12 -5.81
CA GLN A 16 14.47 5.81 -6.20
C GLN A 16 15.36 4.64 -5.75
N GLY A 17 16.69 4.79 -5.83
CA GLY A 17 17.65 3.81 -5.37
C GLY A 17 17.48 3.54 -3.87
N TYR A 18 17.45 4.59 -3.06
CA TYR A 18 17.28 4.47 -1.61
C TYR A 18 15.90 3.92 -1.23
N LEU A 19 14.82 4.37 -1.86
CA LEU A 19 13.48 3.83 -1.60
C LEU A 19 13.37 2.35 -1.99
N ARG A 20 14.03 1.90 -3.08
CA ARG A 20 14.10 0.47 -3.39
C ARG A 20 14.94 -0.31 -2.39
N TRP A 21 16.02 0.31 -1.90
CA TRP A 21 16.90 -0.32 -0.91
C TRP A 21 16.23 -0.46 0.45
N SER A 22 15.38 0.49 0.86
CA SER A 22 14.65 0.38 2.15
C SER A 22 13.80 -0.88 2.23
N VAL A 23 13.25 -1.36 1.11
CA VAL A 23 12.48 -2.62 1.05
C VAL A 23 13.30 -3.83 1.51
N THR A 24 14.63 -3.81 1.40
CA THR A 24 15.46 -4.92 1.89
C THR A 24 15.43 -5.07 3.40
N TYR A 25 15.05 -4.03 4.14
CA TYR A 25 14.76 -4.13 5.57
C TYR A 25 13.70 -5.21 5.83
N HIS A 26 12.63 -5.23 5.01
CA HIS A 26 11.51 -6.16 5.15
C HIS A 26 11.76 -7.60 4.69
N LEU A 27 13.03 -7.96 4.45
CA LEU A 27 13.44 -9.32 4.11
C LEU A 27 13.78 -10.16 5.35
N HIS A 28 13.28 -9.78 6.53
CA HIS A 28 13.45 -10.50 7.80
C HIS A 28 12.92 -11.95 7.74
N ARG A 29 13.72 -12.86 7.19
CA ARG A 29 13.41 -14.30 7.17
C ARG A 29 13.24 -14.79 8.61
N ALA A 30 12.25 -15.65 8.82
CA ALA A 30 12.12 -16.36 10.08
C ALA A 30 13.48 -16.99 10.42
N PRO A 31 14.00 -16.84 11.66
CA PRO A 31 15.25 -17.49 12.01
C PRO A 31 15.08 -18.99 11.77
N ALA A 32 15.86 -19.52 10.83
CA ALA A 32 16.14 -20.95 10.80
C ALA A 32 16.65 -21.29 12.21
N ALA A 33 16.20 -22.43 12.74
CA ALA A 33 16.53 -22.91 14.07
C ALA A 33 17.97 -22.54 14.45
N ALA A 34 18.12 -21.89 15.61
CA ALA A 34 19.36 -21.37 16.15
C ALA A 34 20.57 -22.25 15.78
N GLY A 35 21.48 -21.72 14.96
CA GLY A 35 22.62 -22.51 14.48
C GLY A 35 23.61 -21.85 13.52
N ALA A 36 23.37 -20.65 13.00
CA ALA A 36 24.33 -19.97 12.12
C ALA A 36 24.57 -18.53 12.59
N GLY A 37 25.79 -18.27 13.06
CA GLY A 37 26.22 -17.00 13.66
C GLY A 37 26.34 -15.87 12.63
N GLY A 38 25.25 -15.14 12.44
CA GLY A 38 25.22 -13.87 11.72
C GLY A 38 24.53 -12.82 12.58
N GLY A 39 25.20 -12.37 13.65
CA GLY A 39 24.70 -11.35 14.56
C GLY A 39 24.72 -9.97 13.93
N ARG A 40 23.60 -9.57 13.31
CA ARG A 40 23.30 -8.16 13.08
C ARG A 40 22.30 -7.74 14.17
N ARG A 41 22.70 -6.84 15.06
CA ARG A 41 21.85 -6.37 16.17
C ARG A 41 20.69 -5.57 15.55
N GLY A 42 19.44 -5.92 15.84
CA GLY A 42 18.26 -5.27 15.25
C GLY A 42 18.15 -3.74 15.45
N GLY A 43 18.94 -3.16 16.37
CA GLY A 43 19.08 -1.71 16.50
C GLY A 43 19.86 -1.04 15.36
N ASP A 44 20.91 -1.70 14.84
CA ASP A 44 21.74 -1.18 13.75
C ASP A 44 20.98 -1.18 12.42
N ASP A 45 20.15 -2.21 12.21
CA ASP A 45 19.30 -2.33 11.01
C ASP A 45 18.20 -1.26 10.98
N THR A 46 17.66 -0.91 12.14
CA THR A 46 16.63 0.14 12.27
C THR A 46 17.20 1.54 12.00
N ALA A 47 18.39 1.85 12.54
CA ALA A 47 19.05 3.13 12.29
C ALA A 47 19.42 3.30 10.82
N TRP A 48 19.93 2.24 10.19
CA TRP A 48 20.19 2.20 8.75
C TRP A 48 18.91 2.44 7.93
N ALA A 49 17.82 1.72 8.23
CA ALA A 49 16.56 1.87 7.49
C ALA A 49 16.01 3.30 7.56
N ARG A 50 16.08 3.94 8.74
CA ARG A 50 15.69 5.36 8.90
C ARG A 50 16.56 6.28 8.05
N ALA A 51 17.89 6.14 8.12
CA ALA A 51 18.81 6.99 7.37
C ALA A 51 18.55 6.89 5.84
N ILE A 52 18.32 5.68 5.32
CA ILE A 52 18.02 5.45 3.91
C ILE A 52 16.71 6.14 3.49
N LEU A 53 15.66 6.05 4.31
CA LEU A 53 14.37 6.70 4.04
C LEU A 53 14.47 8.23 4.15
N ASP A 54 15.29 8.74 5.09
CA ASP A 54 15.63 10.17 5.24
C ASP A 54 16.31 10.71 3.98
N THR A 55 17.32 10.01 3.48
CA THR A 55 17.98 10.40 2.23
C THR A 55 17.05 10.28 1.02
N ALA A 56 16.16 9.28 0.97
CA ALA A 56 15.18 9.16 -0.12
C ALA A 56 14.22 10.35 -0.18
N ASP A 57 13.61 10.72 0.95
CA ASP A 57 12.69 11.86 1.06
C ASP A 57 13.38 13.18 0.72
N GLU A 58 14.60 13.39 1.21
CA GLU A 58 15.40 14.59 0.90
C GLU A 58 15.70 14.70 -0.60
N ALA A 59 16.15 13.60 -1.23
CA ALA A 59 16.41 13.55 -2.66
C ALA A 59 15.14 13.89 -3.46
N PHE A 60 13.99 13.32 -3.12
CA PHE A 60 12.73 13.64 -3.79
C PHE A 60 12.23 15.06 -3.50
N ALA A 61 12.45 15.60 -2.30
CA ALA A 61 12.11 16.99 -1.97
C ALA A 61 12.90 17.96 -2.85
N ARG A 62 14.17 17.64 -3.10
CA ARG A 62 15.02 18.40 -4.01
C ARG A 62 14.49 18.35 -5.44
N VAL A 63 14.12 17.17 -5.95
CA VAL A 63 13.53 17.03 -7.29
C VAL A 63 12.22 17.81 -7.41
N ALA A 64 11.32 17.70 -6.42
CA ALA A 64 10.04 18.40 -6.41
C ALA A 64 10.20 19.92 -6.47
N THR A 65 11.32 20.44 -5.95
CA THR A 65 11.69 21.86 -6.01
C THR A 65 12.31 22.23 -7.35
N LEU A 66 13.32 21.47 -7.81
CA LEU A 66 14.04 21.73 -9.07
C LEU A 66 13.18 21.54 -10.32
N ARG A 67 12.12 20.72 -10.23
CA ARG A 67 11.24 20.35 -11.34
C ARG A 67 9.77 20.68 -11.05
N ALA A 68 9.52 21.74 -10.28
CA ALA A 68 8.17 22.20 -9.95
C ALA A 68 7.30 22.41 -11.21
N GLY A 69 6.05 21.95 -11.17
CA GLY A 69 5.10 22.07 -12.29
C GLY A 69 5.34 21.07 -13.43
N THR A 70 6.18 20.06 -13.24
CA THR A 70 6.43 19.00 -14.22
C THR A 70 6.02 17.63 -13.67
N ALA A 71 5.75 16.67 -14.56
CA ALA A 71 5.43 15.30 -14.18
C ALA A 71 6.51 14.61 -13.31
N ALA A 72 7.78 14.98 -13.50
CA ALA A 72 8.89 14.48 -12.68
C ALA A 72 8.83 15.05 -11.25
N GLY A 73 8.56 16.35 -11.11
CA GLY A 73 8.35 17.00 -9.81
C GLY A 73 7.13 16.44 -9.09
N ASP A 74 6.02 16.21 -9.80
CA ASP A 74 4.81 15.60 -9.23
C ASP A 74 5.06 14.16 -8.78
N SER A 75 5.78 13.38 -9.59
CA SER A 75 6.20 12.02 -9.22
C SER A 75 7.11 12.01 -8.00
N ALA A 76 8.02 12.96 -7.88
CA ALA A 76 8.84 13.09 -6.68
C ALA A 76 7.99 13.34 -5.43
N ARG A 77 6.96 14.21 -5.51
CA ARG A 77 6.02 14.43 -4.38
C ARG A 77 5.27 13.15 -3.98
N VAL A 78 4.89 12.31 -4.93
CA VAL A 78 4.28 11.00 -4.64
C VAL A 78 5.27 10.05 -3.99
N LEU A 79 6.51 9.98 -4.48
CA LEU A 79 7.51 9.09 -3.92
C LEU A 79 7.96 9.51 -2.51
N ARG A 80 7.85 10.80 -2.16
CA ARG A 80 7.97 11.24 -0.76
C ARG A 80 6.90 10.64 0.12
N VAL A 81 5.64 10.62 -0.33
CA VAL A 81 4.57 9.91 0.39
C VAL A 81 4.92 8.44 0.57
N PHE A 82 5.59 7.82 -0.40
CA PHE A 82 6.01 6.42 -0.27
C PHE A 82 7.12 6.26 0.77
N ALA A 83 8.13 7.13 0.76
CA ALA A 83 9.17 7.14 1.79
C ALA A 83 8.57 7.30 3.21
N TRP A 84 7.59 8.19 3.37
CA TRP A 84 6.86 8.35 4.64
C TRP A 84 6.00 7.14 5.00
N GLY A 85 5.43 6.45 4.01
CA GLY A 85 4.72 5.20 4.22
C GLY A 85 5.63 4.09 4.74
N GLU A 86 6.82 3.94 4.17
CA GLU A 86 7.83 2.99 4.66
C GLU A 86 8.36 3.38 6.05
N ARG A 87 8.50 4.68 6.38
CA ARG A 87 8.81 5.12 7.76
C ARG A 87 7.70 4.73 8.73
N ALA A 88 6.44 4.92 8.34
CA ALA A 88 5.30 4.54 9.16
C ALA A 88 5.20 3.01 9.30
N PHE A 89 5.59 2.28 8.27
CA PHE A 89 5.67 0.83 8.31
C PHE A 89 6.75 0.36 9.31
N LEU A 90 7.95 0.93 9.25
CA LEU A 90 8.99 0.69 10.25
C LEU A 90 8.50 0.99 11.68
N ALA A 91 7.82 2.12 11.89
CA ALA A 91 7.24 2.46 13.19
C ALA A 91 6.17 1.46 13.65
N TRP A 92 5.37 0.92 12.72
CA TRP A 92 4.41 -0.13 13.01
C TRP A 92 5.10 -1.39 13.55
N GLU A 93 6.15 -1.84 12.88
CA GLU A 93 6.87 -3.05 13.27
C GLU A 93 7.48 -2.95 14.68
N LEU A 94 7.95 -1.76 15.05
CA LEU A 94 8.59 -1.50 16.33
C LEU A 94 7.59 -1.25 17.47
N GLU A 95 6.53 -0.48 17.21
CA GLU A 95 5.69 0.13 18.26
C GLU A 95 4.18 -0.03 18.03
N GLY A 96 3.74 -0.65 16.92
CA GLY A 96 2.34 -0.87 16.60
C GLY A 96 1.71 0.23 15.73
N SER A 97 0.48 0.00 15.27
CA SER A 97 -0.18 0.89 14.28
C SER A 97 -0.46 2.31 14.78
N ALA A 98 -0.53 2.52 16.10
CA ALA A 98 -0.60 3.87 16.67
C ALA A 98 0.68 4.68 16.40
N ALA A 99 1.84 4.03 16.38
CA ALA A 99 3.10 4.68 16.02
C ALA A 99 3.17 4.99 14.53
N ALA A 100 2.71 4.08 13.67
CA ALA A 100 2.55 4.33 12.25
C ALA A 100 1.67 5.56 11.96
N ALA A 101 0.55 5.68 12.67
CA ALA A 101 -0.33 6.85 12.57
C ALA A 101 0.36 8.15 12.98
N ARG A 102 1.14 8.13 14.08
CA ARG A 102 1.96 9.29 14.49
C ARG A 102 2.99 9.65 13.42
N THR A 103 3.73 8.68 12.88
CA THR A 103 4.70 8.92 11.81
C THR A 103 4.05 9.56 10.58
N TRP A 104 2.87 9.08 10.16
CA TRP A 104 2.12 9.70 9.07
C TRP A 104 1.72 11.16 9.35
N SER A 105 1.35 11.48 10.59
CA SER A 105 0.99 12.85 10.99
C SER A 105 2.17 13.84 10.92
N LEU A 106 3.41 13.33 10.86
CA LEU A 106 4.63 14.14 10.70
C LEU A 106 5.01 14.36 9.22
N SER A 107 4.27 13.77 8.27
CA SER A 107 4.54 13.96 6.85
C SER A 107 4.47 15.44 6.45
N PRO A 108 5.44 15.97 5.69
CA PRO A 108 5.43 17.32 5.17
C PRO A 108 4.17 17.61 4.37
N THR A 109 3.65 18.84 4.48
CA THR A 109 2.42 19.29 3.83
C THR A 109 2.51 19.28 2.30
N ASP A 110 3.71 19.25 1.76
CA ASP A 110 4.01 19.28 0.33
C ASP A 110 4.28 17.89 -0.26
N ALA A 111 4.35 16.85 0.58
CA ALA A 111 4.23 15.44 0.19
C ALA A 111 2.74 15.11 0.02
N LYS A 112 2.31 14.98 -1.23
CA LYS A 112 0.89 14.84 -1.59
C LYS A 112 0.68 13.67 -2.53
N LEU A 113 -0.34 12.86 -2.27
CA LEU A 113 -0.86 11.95 -3.29
C LEU A 113 -1.75 12.73 -4.27
N PRO A 114 -1.61 12.51 -5.58
CA PRO A 114 -2.55 13.04 -6.56
C PRO A 114 -3.95 12.49 -6.29
N PRO A 115 -5.01 13.23 -6.67
CA PRO A 115 -6.40 12.82 -6.42
C PRO A 115 -6.72 11.39 -6.88
N VAL A 116 -6.15 10.92 -8.00
CA VAL A 116 -6.40 9.57 -8.52
C VAL A 116 -5.87 8.46 -7.61
N LEU A 117 -4.76 8.68 -6.89
CA LEU A 117 -4.27 7.73 -5.90
C LEU A 117 -5.06 7.80 -4.58
N GLN A 118 -5.53 8.98 -4.19
CA GLN A 118 -6.45 9.10 -3.04
C GLN A 118 -7.76 8.35 -3.32
N GLU A 119 -8.33 8.53 -4.52
CA GLU A 119 -9.51 7.81 -5.00
C GLU A 119 -9.28 6.29 -4.98
N LEU A 120 -8.15 5.83 -5.52
CA LEU A 120 -7.77 4.41 -5.47
C LEU A 120 -7.74 3.88 -4.04
N GLY A 121 -7.10 4.60 -3.10
CA GLY A 121 -7.01 4.21 -1.70
C GLY A 121 -8.38 4.17 -1.02
N GLU A 122 -9.22 5.18 -1.26
CA GLU A 122 -10.58 5.27 -0.72
C GLU A 122 -11.45 4.12 -1.20
N ASN A 123 -11.45 3.87 -2.51
CA ASN A 123 -12.21 2.81 -3.13
C ASN A 123 -11.77 1.43 -2.63
N LEU A 124 -10.47 1.18 -2.51
CA LEU A 124 -9.93 -0.07 -1.96
C LEU A 124 -10.36 -0.32 -0.52
N LEU A 125 -10.23 0.69 0.35
CA LEU A 125 -10.64 0.59 1.74
C LEU A 125 -12.16 0.38 1.86
N ARG A 126 -12.97 1.09 1.07
CA ARG A 126 -14.44 0.94 1.08
C ARG A 126 -14.89 -0.41 0.58
N ALA A 127 -14.26 -0.95 -0.47
CA ALA A 127 -14.63 -2.24 -1.07
C ALA A 127 -14.53 -3.41 -0.07
N CYS A 128 -13.61 -3.31 0.89
CA CYS A 128 -13.38 -4.33 1.90
C CYS A 128 -14.50 -4.43 2.94
N PRO A 129 -14.86 -5.66 3.39
CA PRO A 129 -15.75 -5.86 4.52
C PRO A 129 -15.29 -5.12 5.79
N ARG A 130 -16.19 -4.93 6.76
CA ARG A 130 -15.83 -4.35 8.06
C ARG A 130 -14.80 -5.24 8.77
N GLN A 131 -13.83 -4.60 9.43
CA GLN A 131 -12.75 -5.28 10.16
C GLN A 131 -11.90 -6.23 9.31
N ALA A 132 -11.87 -6.02 7.99
CA ALA A 132 -11.14 -6.90 7.08
C ALA A 132 -9.64 -6.65 7.08
N VAL A 133 -8.92 -7.64 6.57
CA VAL A 133 -7.54 -7.49 6.10
C VAL A 133 -7.55 -7.29 4.59
N LEU A 134 -7.03 -6.15 4.12
CA LEU A 134 -6.81 -5.84 2.72
C LEU A 134 -5.43 -6.29 2.27
N LEU A 135 -5.36 -7.24 1.34
CA LEU A 135 -4.15 -7.66 0.66
C LEU A 135 -3.95 -6.79 -0.59
N THR A 136 -2.79 -6.15 -0.70
CA THR A 136 -2.38 -5.38 -1.87
C THR A 136 -1.23 -6.08 -2.59
N ALA A 137 -1.25 -5.97 -3.93
CA ALA A 137 -0.22 -6.54 -4.81
C ALA A 137 0.95 -5.58 -5.01
N GLU A 138 0.64 -4.30 -5.25
CA GLU A 138 1.57 -3.29 -5.74
C GLU A 138 1.78 -2.16 -4.72
N PRO A 139 2.99 -1.58 -4.65
CA PRO A 139 3.30 -0.48 -3.72
C PRO A 139 2.35 0.71 -3.83
N ALA A 140 1.91 1.08 -5.04
CA ALA A 140 0.99 2.21 -5.23
C ALA A 140 -0.37 1.97 -4.55
N SER A 141 -0.90 0.75 -4.60
CA SER A 141 -2.14 0.40 -3.90
C SER A 141 -1.96 0.39 -2.39
N THR A 142 -0.83 -0.15 -1.91
CA THR A 142 -0.47 -0.14 -0.48
C THR A 142 -0.43 1.28 0.06
N HIS A 143 0.37 2.14 -0.56
CA HIS A 143 0.61 3.51 -0.09
C HIS A 143 -0.62 4.39 -0.21
N ALA A 144 -1.41 4.23 -1.29
CA ALA A 144 -2.71 4.88 -1.41
C ALA A 144 -3.65 4.50 -0.26
N ALA A 145 -3.79 3.20 0.03
CA ALA A 145 -4.66 2.73 1.11
C ALA A 145 -4.13 3.12 2.51
N TRP A 146 -2.82 3.07 2.74
CA TRP A 146 -2.22 3.55 3.99
C TRP A 146 -2.40 5.05 4.18
N PHE A 147 -2.17 5.85 3.15
CA PHE A 147 -2.40 7.30 3.23
C PHE A 147 -3.85 7.61 3.59
N MET A 148 -4.82 7.00 2.91
CA MET A 148 -6.23 7.20 3.24
C MET A 148 -6.57 6.70 4.66
N ARG A 149 -5.99 5.58 5.10
CA ARG A 149 -6.23 5.04 6.44
C ARG A 149 -5.65 5.90 7.56
N PHE A 150 -4.40 6.29 7.43
CA PHE A 150 -3.65 6.94 8.50
C PHE A 150 -3.77 8.46 8.43
N ALA A 151 -3.48 9.07 7.27
CA ALA A 151 -3.50 10.52 7.11
C ALA A 151 -4.93 11.08 6.97
N ARG A 152 -5.87 10.30 6.41
CA ARG A 152 -7.28 10.69 6.25
C ARG A 152 -8.25 9.97 7.19
N VAL A 153 -7.73 9.12 8.08
CA VAL A 153 -8.51 8.44 9.15
C VAL A 153 -9.67 7.60 8.58
N LEU A 154 -9.55 7.16 7.31
CA LEU A 154 -10.61 6.41 6.63
C LEU A 154 -10.51 4.92 6.96
N ARG A 155 -11.65 4.29 7.31
CA ARG A 155 -11.74 2.82 7.49
C ARG A 155 -10.60 2.26 8.36
N GLN A 156 -10.38 2.87 9.54
CA GLN A 156 -9.36 2.41 10.49
C GLN A 156 -9.55 0.95 10.95
N ASP A 157 -10.77 0.43 10.78
CA ASP A 157 -11.12 -0.97 11.00
C ASP A 157 -10.45 -1.94 10.02
N VAL A 158 -10.09 -1.48 8.82
CA VAL A 158 -9.40 -2.29 7.80
C VAL A 158 -7.90 -2.23 8.03
N VAL A 159 -7.24 -3.38 7.99
CA VAL A 159 -5.78 -3.47 8.10
C VAL A 159 -5.19 -3.82 6.74
N VAL A 160 -4.23 -3.05 6.24
CA VAL A 160 -3.69 -3.18 4.88
C VAL A 160 -2.34 -3.90 4.93
N PHE A 161 -2.23 -5.02 4.22
CA PHE A 161 -1.01 -5.85 4.11
C PHE A 161 -0.52 -5.90 2.67
N PRO A 162 0.72 -5.48 2.39
CA PRO A 162 1.41 -5.89 1.17
C PRO A 162 1.65 -7.40 1.24
N LEU A 163 1.08 -8.17 0.32
CA LEU A 163 1.15 -9.63 0.40
C LEU A 163 2.60 -10.15 0.28
N ALA A 164 3.41 -9.50 -0.55
CA ALA A 164 4.82 -9.83 -0.70
C ALA A 164 5.58 -9.70 0.63
N VAL A 165 5.30 -8.63 1.39
CA VAL A 165 5.94 -8.39 2.68
C VAL A 165 5.46 -9.38 3.73
N TRP A 166 4.16 -9.70 3.77
CA TRP A 166 3.64 -10.75 4.66
C TRP A 166 4.37 -12.08 4.45
N ALA A 167 4.71 -12.44 3.21
CA ALA A 167 5.39 -13.70 2.91
C ALA A 167 6.84 -13.73 3.43
N THR A 168 7.54 -12.60 3.45
CA THR A 168 8.98 -12.55 3.75
C THR A 168 9.29 -12.07 5.16
N ASP A 169 8.50 -11.15 5.71
CA ASP A 169 8.85 -10.41 6.93
C ASP A 169 8.22 -10.99 8.19
N SER A 170 9.03 -11.66 9.01
CA SER A 170 8.59 -12.23 10.28
C SER A 170 8.34 -11.21 11.39
N VAL A 171 8.97 -10.03 11.31
CA VAL A 171 8.78 -8.93 12.27
C VAL A 171 7.43 -8.28 12.02
N PHE A 172 7.13 -7.95 10.77
CA PHE A 172 5.82 -7.46 10.35
C PHE A 172 4.69 -8.41 10.79
N ARG A 173 4.82 -9.70 10.46
CA ARG A 173 3.82 -10.70 10.84
C ARG A 173 3.58 -10.72 12.35
N ARG A 174 4.63 -10.59 13.15
CA ARG A 174 4.53 -10.54 14.61
C ARG A 174 3.76 -9.31 15.08
N ALA A 175 4.13 -8.12 14.58
CA ALA A 175 3.51 -6.85 14.94
C ALA A 175 2.01 -6.86 14.62
N VAL A 176 1.66 -7.33 13.42
CA VAL A 176 0.27 -7.46 12.97
C VAL A 176 -0.52 -8.47 13.80
N LEU A 177 0.02 -9.68 14.02
CA LEU A 177 -0.69 -10.69 14.81
C LEU A 177 -0.88 -10.23 16.26
N HIS A 178 0.06 -9.45 16.80
CA HIS A 178 -0.08 -8.84 18.11
C HIS A 178 -1.22 -7.82 18.13
N GLU A 179 -1.26 -6.90 17.16
CA GLU A 179 -2.34 -5.91 17.03
C GLU A 179 -3.72 -6.55 16.87
N LEU A 180 -3.80 -7.61 16.06
CA LEU A 180 -5.05 -8.34 15.85
C LEU A 180 -5.46 -9.23 17.04
N LYS A 181 -4.63 -9.31 18.10
CA LYS A 181 -4.80 -10.22 19.24
C LYS A 181 -4.88 -11.70 18.82
N LEU A 182 -4.02 -12.06 17.87
CA LEU A 182 -3.89 -13.39 17.26
C LEU A 182 -2.53 -14.05 17.56
N SER A 183 -1.63 -13.35 18.25
CA SER A 183 -0.34 -13.90 18.69
C SER A 183 -0.52 -15.12 19.58
N ARG A 184 0.37 -16.10 19.40
CA ARG A 184 0.46 -17.29 20.24
C ARG A 184 1.76 -17.24 21.05
N PRO A 185 1.71 -17.36 22.38
CA PRO A 185 2.93 -17.42 23.20
C PRO A 185 3.86 -18.53 22.72
N GLY A 186 5.17 -18.24 22.66
CA GLY A 186 6.21 -19.24 22.38
C GLY A 186 6.30 -19.77 20.94
N ARG A 187 5.48 -19.26 19.98
CA ARG A 187 5.53 -19.70 18.58
C ARG A 187 5.91 -18.55 17.65
N ALA A 188 6.96 -18.75 16.85
CA ALA A 188 7.32 -17.82 15.79
C ALA A 188 6.20 -17.74 14.74
N PRO A 189 5.86 -16.55 14.24
CA PRO A 189 4.81 -16.40 13.25
C PRO A 189 5.26 -16.95 11.89
N ASP A 190 4.65 -18.06 11.49
CA ASP A 190 4.74 -18.56 10.12
C ASP A 190 3.96 -17.66 9.15
N ALA A 191 4.16 -17.84 7.85
CA ALA A 191 3.46 -17.07 6.82
C ALA A 191 2.01 -17.53 6.60
N SER A 192 1.48 -18.44 7.42
CA SER A 192 0.11 -18.92 7.30
C SER A 192 -0.89 -17.82 7.64
N PHE A 193 -1.91 -17.69 6.81
CA PHE A 193 -3.08 -16.86 7.06
C PHE A 193 -4.13 -17.55 7.94
N GLY A 194 -3.89 -18.79 8.40
CA GLY A 194 -4.85 -19.54 9.21
C GLY A 194 -5.40 -18.76 10.42
N PRO A 195 -4.54 -18.19 11.29
CA PRO A 195 -5.01 -17.41 12.43
C PRO A 195 -5.83 -16.17 12.04
N VAL A 196 -5.45 -15.50 10.94
CA VAL A 196 -6.11 -14.27 10.45
C VAL A 196 -7.45 -14.61 9.81
N SER A 197 -7.44 -15.50 8.82
CA SER A 197 -8.64 -15.95 8.08
C SER A 197 -9.68 -16.64 8.95
N ALA A 198 -9.30 -17.19 10.11
CA ALA A 198 -10.26 -17.76 11.06
C ALA A 198 -11.04 -16.69 11.85
N ARG A 199 -10.52 -15.45 11.96
CA ARG A 199 -11.10 -14.41 12.83
C ARG A 199 -11.46 -13.11 12.11
N ARG A 200 -11.00 -12.93 10.88
CA ARG A 200 -11.18 -11.70 10.11
C ARG A 200 -11.58 -12.03 8.67
N PRO A 201 -12.47 -11.24 8.06
CA PRO A 201 -12.63 -11.28 6.61
C PRO A 201 -11.31 -10.88 5.94
N LEU A 202 -11.00 -11.52 4.83
CA LEU A 202 -9.94 -11.12 3.92
C LEU A 202 -10.56 -10.45 2.71
N CYS A 203 -9.91 -9.41 2.21
CA CYS A 203 -10.14 -8.86 0.88
C CYS A 203 -8.81 -8.77 0.14
N ALA A 204 -8.77 -9.11 -1.14
CA ALA A 204 -7.60 -8.98 -1.99
C ALA A 204 -7.92 -7.99 -3.11
N SER A 205 -7.08 -6.98 -3.29
CA SER A 205 -7.26 -5.98 -4.33
C SER A 205 -7.19 -6.63 -5.71
N MET A 206 -7.96 -6.13 -6.68
CA MET A 206 -7.85 -6.59 -8.08
C MET A 206 -6.60 -6.06 -8.79
N GLY A 207 -5.55 -5.70 -8.03
CA GLY A 207 -4.20 -5.56 -8.54
C GLY A 207 -3.51 -6.91 -8.80
N PHE A 208 -3.91 -7.99 -8.09
CA PHE A 208 -3.45 -9.34 -8.43
C PHE A 208 -4.11 -9.83 -9.72
N ASP A 209 -3.41 -10.66 -10.51
CA ASP A 209 -3.96 -11.25 -11.73
C ASP A 209 -5.11 -12.24 -11.45
N ARG A 210 -5.03 -12.90 -10.30
CA ARG A 210 -6.02 -13.86 -9.78
C ARG A 210 -6.04 -13.77 -8.25
N PRO A 211 -7.09 -14.26 -7.57
CA PRO A 211 -7.11 -14.29 -6.12
C PRO A 211 -5.85 -14.98 -5.57
N PRO A 212 -5.19 -14.40 -4.53
CA PRO A 212 -3.95 -14.95 -4.03
C PRO A 212 -4.15 -16.34 -3.42
N GLU A 213 -3.16 -17.21 -3.65
CA GLU A 213 -3.12 -18.56 -3.07
C GLU A 213 -2.57 -18.49 -1.64
N LEU A 214 -3.48 -18.50 -0.67
CA LEU A 214 -3.13 -18.45 0.75
C LEU A 214 -3.16 -19.86 1.37
N ARG A 215 -2.45 -20.01 2.48
CA ARG A 215 -2.54 -21.20 3.35
C ARG A 215 -3.18 -20.81 4.69
N PRO A 216 -4.26 -21.48 5.14
CA PRO A 216 -5.05 -22.47 4.40
C PRO A 216 -5.76 -21.82 3.20
N ARG A 217 -6.22 -22.65 2.25
CA ARG A 217 -6.90 -22.18 1.04
C ARG A 217 -8.16 -21.41 1.43
N VAL A 218 -8.31 -20.21 0.86
CA VAL A 218 -9.45 -19.32 1.09
C VAL A 218 -10.41 -19.44 -0.09
N SER A 219 -11.71 -19.60 0.20
CA SER A 219 -12.75 -19.50 -0.82
C SER A 219 -13.06 -18.03 -1.08
N TRP A 220 -12.62 -17.55 -2.24
CA TRP A 220 -12.80 -16.16 -2.67
C TRP A 220 -14.14 -15.97 -3.40
N LYS A 221 -14.82 -14.87 -3.10
CA LYS A 221 -15.99 -14.37 -3.84
C LYS A 221 -15.65 -13.02 -4.45
N THR A 222 -16.04 -12.81 -5.70
CA THR A 222 -15.88 -11.53 -6.38
C THR A 222 -16.82 -10.48 -5.77
N ARG A 223 -16.26 -9.31 -5.45
CA ARG A 223 -16.98 -8.08 -5.07
C ARG A 223 -16.47 -6.94 -5.97
N PRO A 224 -17.16 -5.80 -6.03
CA PRO A 224 -16.60 -4.63 -6.69
C PRO A 224 -15.19 -4.31 -6.16
N LEU A 225 -14.21 -4.22 -7.07
CA LEU A 225 -12.80 -3.87 -6.83
C LEU A 225 -11.93 -4.89 -6.05
N VAL A 226 -12.52 -5.87 -5.37
CA VAL A 226 -11.81 -6.84 -4.52
C VAL A 226 -12.39 -8.24 -4.63
N TRP A 227 -11.57 -9.26 -4.40
CA TRP A 227 -12.09 -10.56 -3.97
C TRP A 227 -12.19 -10.57 -2.45
N ALA A 228 -13.22 -11.18 -1.88
CA ALA A 228 -13.36 -11.32 -0.44
C ALA A 228 -13.58 -12.78 -0.02
N GLY A 229 -13.04 -13.16 1.14
CA GLY A 229 -13.16 -14.50 1.69
C GLY A 229 -13.05 -14.53 3.21
N GLY A 230 -13.38 -15.66 3.82
CA GLY A 230 -13.38 -15.81 5.28
C GLY A 230 -14.66 -15.28 5.98
N PRO A 231 -14.65 -15.23 7.32
CA PRO A 231 -15.80 -14.87 8.14
C PRO A 231 -16.36 -13.50 7.79
N GLY A 232 -17.66 -13.41 7.56
CA GLY A 232 -18.34 -12.13 7.30
C GLY A 232 -18.02 -11.49 5.94
N ALA A 233 -17.26 -12.15 5.06
CA ALA A 233 -16.88 -11.59 3.75
C ALA A 233 -18.08 -11.30 2.82
N ALA A 234 -19.16 -12.06 2.97
CA ALA A 234 -20.40 -11.88 2.22
C ALA A 234 -21.29 -10.77 2.78
N ASN A 235 -20.99 -10.23 3.96
CA ASN A 235 -21.86 -9.26 4.62
C ASN A 235 -21.70 -7.88 3.96
N ASN A 236 -22.85 -7.21 3.76
CA ASN A 236 -22.98 -5.81 3.34
C ASN A 236 -21.99 -5.43 2.20
N PRO A 237 -22.11 -6.05 1.01
CA PRO A 237 -21.30 -5.64 -0.12
C PRO A 237 -21.60 -4.18 -0.50
N VAL A 238 -20.55 -3.38 -0.70
CA VAL A 238 -20.70 -2.02 -1.20
C VAL A 238 -21.17 -2.08 -2.66
N PRO A 239 -22.32 -1.49 -3.00
CA PRO A 239 -22.81 -1.46 -4.36
C PRO A 239 -21.85 -0.75 -5.33
N PRO A 240 -21.79 -1.18 -6.61
CA PRO A 240 -20.94 -0.53 -7.62
C PRO A 240 -21.12 0.98 -7.75
N GLN A 241 -22.33 1.51 -7.53
CA GLN A 241 -22.66 2.93 -7.67
C GLN A 241 -22.10 3.82 -6.55
N ASP A 242 -21.68 3.24 -5.44
CA ASP A 242 -21.15 3.98 -4.27
C ASP A 242 -19.63 4.22 -4.37
N PHE A 243 -19.00 3.75 -5.45
CA PHE A 243 -17.59 4.02 -5.75
C PHE A 243 -17.45 5.25 -6.65
N VAL A 244 -16.36 5.99 -6.44
CA VAL A 244 -16.07 7.24 -7.16
C VAL A 244 -14.97 7.03 -8.19
N PHE A 245 -15.11 7.64 -9.37
CA PHE A 245 -14.13 7.55 -10.48
C PHE A 245 -13.81 8.91 -11.13
N ALA A 246 -14.19 10.01 -10.47
CA ALA A 246 -14.01 11.37 -10.98
C ALA A 246 -12.53 11.78 -11.07
N ALA A 247 -11.72 11.39 -10.09
CA ALA A 247 -10.30 11.73 -10.07
C ALA A 247 -9.54 10.96 -11.17
N LEU A 248 -9.95 9.71 -11.45
CA LEU A 248 -9.43 8.99 -12.61
C LEU A 248 -9.75 9.70 -13.93
N LYS A 249 -10.98 10.21 -14.11
CA LYS A 249 -11.34 10.97 -15.30
C LYS A 249 -10.42 12.18 -15.48
N LEU A 250 -10.27 13.00 -14.45
CA LEU A 250 -9.40 14.17 -14.48
C LEU A 250 -7.94 13.81 -14.76
N ALA A 251 -7.45 12.74 -14.13
CA ALA A 251 -6.09 12.25 -14.35
C ALA A 251 -5.86 11.78 -15.80
N LEU A 252 -6.85 11.13 -16.42
CA LEU A 252 -6.79 10.74 -17.83
C LEU A 252 -6.78 11.96 -18.76
N ASP A 253 -7.63 12.97 -18.51
CA ASP A 253 -7.66 14.20 -19.30
C ASP A 253 -6.34 14.96 -19.23
N ALA A 254 -5.70 14.97 -18.06
CA ALA A 254 -4.42 15.61 -17.80
C ALA A 254 -3.20 14.78 -18.24
N ASN A 255 -3.40 13.56 -18.76
CA ASN A 255 -2.32 12.59 -19.02
C ASN A 255 -1.41 12.34 -17.80
N ASP A 256 -2.00 12.31 -16.59
CA ASP A 256 -1.27 12.10 -15.35
C ASP A 256 -0.61 10.71 -15.33
N THR A 257 0.70 10.70 -15.13
CA THR A 257 1.54 9.50 -14.98
C THR A 257 1.04 8.52 -13.91
N TRP A 258 0.36 9.01 -12.87
CA TRP A 258 -0.16 8.21 -11.76
C TRP A 258 -1.59 7.70 -11.97
N ALA A 259 -2.19 7.91 -13.15
CA ALA A 259 -3.46 7.26 -13.51
C ALA A 259 -3.29 5.74 -13.67
N ARG A 260 -2.10 5.28 -14.11
CA ARG A 260 -1.86 3.89 -14.50
C ARG A 260 -2.16 2.85 -13.40
N PRO A 261 -1.73 3.01 -12.13
CA PRO A 261 -2.10 2.08 -11.06
C PRO A 261 -3.61 1.90 -10.89
N ALA A 262 -4.38 2.98 -10.97
CA ALA A 262 -5.83 2.94 -10.88
C ALA A 262 -6.45 2.25 -12.12
N ILE A 263 -5.98 2.58 -13.33
CA ILE A 263 -6.45 1.96 -14.57
C ILE A 263 -6.29 0.44 -14.54
N VAL A 264 -5.11 -0.05 -14.14
CA VAL A 264 -4.81 -1.50 -14.10
C VAL A 264 -5.82 -2.22 -13.20
N LEU A 265 -6.05 -1.69 -12.00
CA LEU A 265 -6.95 -2.29 -11.04
C LEU A 265 -8.41 -2.21 -11.48
N TYR A 266 -8.87 -1.02 -11.88
CA TYR A 266 -10.26 -0.80 -12.27
C TYR A 266 -10.63 -1.54 -13.54
N ARG A 267 -9.69 -1.68 -14.49
CA ARG A 267 -9.90 -2.50 -15.68
C ARG A 267 -10.17 -3.96 -15.33
N ARG A 268 -9.36 -4.53 -14.43
CA ARG A 268 -9.57 -5.91 -13.97
C ARG A 268 -10.87 -6.05 -13.19
N ALA A 269 -11.20 -5.05 -12.38
CA ALA A 269 -12.44 -5.04 -11.63
C ALA A 269 -13.69 -4.94 -12.50
N ALA A 270 -13.66 -4.09 -13.51
CA ALA A 270 -14.71 -3.98 -14.52
C ALA A 270 -14.92 -5.31 -15.27
N ALA A 271 -13.82 -5.99 -15.65
CA ALA A 271 -13.90 -7.27 -16.34
C ALA A 271 -14.57 -8.38 -15.50
N LEU A 272 -14.31 -8.40 -14.18
CA LEU A 272 -14.85 -9.42 -13.27
C LEU A 272 -16.21 -9.04 -12.67
N THR A 273 -16.53 -7.75 -12.63
CA THR A 273 -17.76 -7.20 -12.07
C THR A 273 -18.36 -6.20 -13.08
N PRO A 274 -19.06 -6.67 -14.14
CA PRO A 274 -19.55 -5.81 -15.21
C PRO A 274 -20.47 -4.67 -14.75
N ALA A 275 -21.13 -4.82 -13.60
CA ALA A 275 -21.95 -3.76 -13.01
C ALA A 275 -21.15 -2.48 -12.65
N LEU A 276 -19.83 -2.59 -12.42
CA LEU A 276 -18.95 -1.43 -12.21
C LEU A 276 -18.85 -0.55 -13.46
N CYS A 277 -19.00 -1.13 -14.66
CA CYS A 277 -18.86 -0.37 -15.89
C CYS A 277 -19.86 0.78 -15.98
N ARG A 278 -21.11 0.57 -15.58
CA ARG A 278 -22.11 1.66 -15.57
C ARG A 278 -21.66 2.83 -14.70
N THR A 279 -21.17 2.55 -13.49
CA THR A 279 -20.66 3.59 -12.58
C THR A 279 -19.47 4.30 -13.19
N ILE A 280 -18.45 3.55 -13.63
CA ILE A 280 -17.21 4.12 -14.19
C ILE A 280 -17.53 5.02 -15.40
N THR A 281 -18.41 4.56 -16.30
CA THR A 281 -18.83 5.37 -17.46
C THR A 281 -19.70 6.56 -17.08
N GLY A 282 -20.44 6.49 -15.97
CA GLY A 282 -21.19 7.62 -15.43
C GLY A 282 -20.29 8.79 -15.02
N TYR A 283 -19.06 8.51 -14.59
CA TYR A 283 -18.01 9.50 -14.38
C TYR A 283 -17.28 9.92 -15.66
N GLN A 284 -17.80 9.54 -16.83
CA GLN A 284 -17.24 9.85 -18.15
C GLN A 284 -15.82 9.29 -18.38
N VAL A 285 -15.39 8.30 -17.59
CA VAL A 285 -14.12 7.60 -17.84
C VAL A 285 -14.25 6.85 -19.17
N PRO A 286 -13.31 7.03 -20.12
CA PRO A 286 -13.38 6.35 -21.41
C PRO A 286 -13.37 4.83 -21.26
N LYS A 287 -14.35 4.18 -21.88
CA LYS A 287 -14.63 2.74 -21.76
C LYS A 287 -13.40 1.88 -22.08
N GLU A 288 -12.67 2.24 -23.12
CA GLU A 288 -11.48 1.56 -23.61
C GLU A 288 -10.31 1.61 -22.62
N LYS A 289 -10.23 2.64 -21.77
CA LYS A 289 -9.18 2.73 -20.74
C LYS A 289 -9.42 1.70 -19.64
N VAL A 290 -10.67 1.43 -19.29
CA VAL A 290 -11.06 0.49 -18.22
C VAL A 290 -11.65 -0.83 -18.72
N GLY A 291 -11.60 -1.11 -20.02
CA GLY A 291 -12.06 -2.39 -20.59
C GLY A 291 -13.56 -2.64 -20.47
N CYS A 292 -14.37 -1.57 -20.34
CA CYS A 292 -15.82 -1.66 -20.36
C CYS A 292 -16.34 -1.75 -21.79
N ARG A 293 -17.38 -2.57 -22.03
CA ARG A 293 -18.05 -2.69 -23.33
C ARG A 293 -19.41 -2.00 -23.23
#